data_AF-A0A948TZB7-F1
#
_entry.id   AF-A0A948TZB7-F1
#
_cell.length_a   1.000
_cell.length_b   1.000
_cell.length_c   1.000
_cell.angle_alpha   90.00
_cell.angle_beta   90.00
_cell.angle_gamma   90.00
#
_symmetry.space_group_name_H-M   'P 1'
#
loop_
_entity.id
_entity.type
_entity.pdbx_description
1 polymer ?
#
loop_
_entity_poly.entity_id
_entity_poly.type
_entity_poly.pdbx_seq_one_letter_code
_entity_poly.pdbx_strand_id
1 'polypeptide(L)' 'MTDLSEQQFLTPQTVILRDDERQRCEVWTRVMGYHRPMSSFNTGKKGEFHERTYFDERTCNPNQPGA' A
#
# COMPACT_ATOMS: atom_id res chain seq x y z
N MET A 1 -22.89 -39.46 2.95
CA MET A 1 -23.20 -38.33 3.85
C MET A 1 -21.86 -37.83 4.32
N THR A 2 -21.24 -36.92 3.55
CA THR A 2 -19.86 -36.50 3.79
C THR A 2 -19.84 -35.65 5.06
N ASP A 3 -19.16 -36.16 6.06
CA ASP A 3 -19.01 -35.53 7.37
C ASP A 3 -18.20 -34.24 7.22
N LEU A 4 -18.84 -33.10 7.50
CA LEU A 4 -18.27 -31.75 7.41
C LEU A 4 -17.60 -31.32 8.73
N SER A 5 -17.31 -32.25 9.65
CA SER A 5 -16.83 -31.94 11.01
C SER A 5 -15.41 -31.38 11.12
N GLU A 6 -14.63 -31.32 10.04
CA GLU A 6 -13.30 -30.69 10.07
C GLU A 6 -13.16 -29.54 9.05
N GLN A 7 -14.06 -28.56 9.15
CA GLN A 7 -13.75 -27.23 8.62
C GLN A 7 -12.86 -26.49 9.62
N GLN A 8 -11.58 -26.88 9.63
CA GLN A 8 -10.54 -26.30 10.48
C GLN A 8 -10.22 -24.87 10.01
N PHE A 9 -11.05 -23.95 10.49
CA PHE A 9 -10.83 -22.52 10.70
C PHE A 9 -9.74 -21.82 9.85
N LEU A 10 -10.20 -20.99 8.92
CA LEU A 10 -9.44 -19.94 8.24
C LEU A 10 -9.07 -18.79 9.20
N THR A 11 -8.51 -19.09 10.37
CA THR A 11 -7.86 -18.05 11.18
C THR A 11 -6.60 -17.62 10.44
N PRO A 12 -6.42 -16.32 10.13
CA PRO A 12 -5.19 -15.85 9.51
C PRO A 12 -4.05 -16.03 10.53
N GLN A 13 -3.31 -17.13 10.39
CA GLN A 13 -2.06 -17.34 11.09
C GLN A 13 -1.10 -16.26 10.61
N THR A 14 -0.62 -15.43 11.53
CA THR A 14 0.33 -14.36 11.19
C THR A 14 1.68 -15.02 10.90
N VAL A 15 2.07 -15.10 9.63
CA VAL A 15 3.37 -15.63 9.23
C VAL A 15 4.44 -14.59 9.53
N ILE A 16 5.26 -14.84 10.55
CA ILE A 16 6.41 -14.01 10.92
C ILE A 16 7.65 -14.58 10.22
N LEU A 17 8.19 -13.85 9.24
CA LEU A 17 9.41 -14.23 8.51
C LEU A 17 10.66 -13.63 9.18
N ARG A 18 11.73 -14.42 9.27
CA ARG A 18 13.08 -13.97 9.64
C ARG A 18 13.64 -13.08 8.52
N ASP A 19 14.59 -12.21 8.82
CA ASP A 19 15.10 -11.25 7.83
C ASP A 19 15.81 -11.91 6.64
N ASP A 20 16.43 -13.07 6.84
CA ASP A 20 17.05 -13.90 5.78
C ASP A 20 16.03 -14.53 4.83
N GLU A 21 14.79 -14.71 5.28
CA GLU A 21 13.70 -15.30 4.51
C GLU A 21 12.93 -14.24 3.69
N ARG A 22 13.22 -12.94 3.90
CA ARG A 22 12.49 -11.84 3.26
C ARG A 22 13.07 -11.52 1.89
N GLN A 23 12.18 -11.39 0.91
CA GLN A 23 12.51 -10.83 -0.39
C GLN A 23 12.17 -9.34 -0.42
N ARG A 24 13.07 -8.50 -0.96
CA ARG A 24 12.76 -7.08 -1.18
C ARG A 24 11.71 -6.94 -2.28
N CYS A 25 10.60 -6.29 -1.94
CA CYS A 25 9.57 -5.91 -2.90
C CYS A 25 9.96 -4.62 -3.62
N GLU A 26 9.67 -4.56 -4.92
CA GLU A 26 9.78 -3.31 -5.66
C GLU A 26 8.45 -2.54 -5.58
N VAL A 27 8.54 -1.26 -5.22
CA VAL A 27 7.38 -0.37 -5.14
C VAL A 27 7.24 0.38 -6.46
N TRP A 28 6.06 0.32 -7.05
CA TRP A 28 5.75 0.98 -8.32
C TRP A 28 4.73 2.10 -8.11
N THR A 29 4.91 3.22 -8.81
CA THR A 29 3.99 4.35 -8.74
C THR A 29 3.72 4.93 -10.13
N ARG A 30 2.63 5.69 -10.25
CA ARG A 30 2.25 6.34 -11.50
C ARG A 30 2.95 7.69 -11.66
N VAL A 31 3.65 7.85 -12.77
CA VAL A 31 4.32 9.09 -13.18
C VAL A 31 3.81 9.50 -14.54
N MET A 32 3.19 10.69 -14.64
CA MET A 32 2.74 11.27 -15.92
C MET A 32 1.92 10.32 -16.82
N GLY A 33 1.23 9.34 -16.25
CA GLY A 33 0.38 8.42 -17.01
C GLY A 33 0.74 6.95 -16.93
N TYR A 34 2.00 6.59 -16.67
CA TYR A 34 2.50 5.20 -16.69
C TYR A 34 3.12 4.77 -15.35
N HIS A 35 3.26 3.46 -15.15
CA HIS A 35 3.90 2.89 -13.96
C HIS A 35 5.42 2.88 -14.08
N ARG A 36 6.10 3.37 -13.05
CA ARG A 36 7.56 3.39 -12.94
C ARG A 36 7.98 2.89 -11.55
N PRO A 37 9.05 2.10 -11.44
CA PRO A 37 9.54 1.68 -10.14
C PRO A 37 10.15 2.87 -9.39
N MET A 38 9.83 2.97 -8.09
CA MET A 38 10.36 4.01 -7.20
C MET A 38 11.89 3.93 -7.06
N SER A 39 12.46 2.73 -7.19
CA SER A 39 13.91 2.47 -7.19
C SER A 39 14.66 3.27 -8.27
N SER A 40 14.00 3.57 -9.40
CA SER A 40 14.57 4.28 -10.54
C SER A 40 14.60 5.82 -10.35
N PHE A 41 14.03 6.35 -9.28
CA PHE A 41 13.90 7.81 -9.13
C PHE A 41 15.24 8.48 -8.84
N ASN A 42 15.53 9.56 -9.56
CA ASN A 42 16.64 10.46 -9.23
C ASN A 42 16.25 11.39 -8.07
N THR A 43 17.21 12.15 -7.54
CA THR A 43 16.99 13.04 -6.37
C THR A 43 15.89 14.06 -6.62
N GLY A 44 15.85 14.69 -7.80
CA GLY A 44 14.81 15.66 -8.14
C GLY A 44 13.41 15.05 -8.17
N LYS A 45 13.27 13.85 -8.77
CA LYS A 45 11.99 13.15 -8.83
C LYS A 45 11.53 12.66 -7.46
N LYS A 46 12.46 12.28 -6.59
CA LYS A 46 12.16 12.01 -5.17
C LYS A 46 11.60 13.27 -4.51
N GLY A 47 12.24 14.43 -4.67
CA GLY A 47 11.74 15.71 -4.14
C GLY A 47 10.31 16.00 -4.60
N GLU A 48 10.08 16.02 -5.91
CA GLU A 48 8.74 16.22 -6.49
C GLU A 48 7.70 15.23 -5.93
N PHE A 49 8.07 13.96 -5.73
CA PHE A 49 7.16 12.97 -5.19
C PHE A 49 6.76 13.25 -3.73
N HIS A 50 7.69 13.71 -2.89
CA HIS A 50 7.41 14.03 -1.48
C HIS A 50 6.56 15.29 -1.31
N GLU A 51 6.58 16.20 -2.29
CA GLU A 51 5.74 17.41 -2.31
C GLU A 51 4.30 17.15 -2.78
N ARG A 52 3.98 15.93 -3.25
CA ARG A 52 2.63 15.58 -3.70
C ARG A 52 1.66 15.55 -2.53
N THR A 53 0.56 16.29 -2.68
CA THR A 53 -0.56 16.23 -1.75
C THR A 53 -1.57 15.20 -2.23
N TYR A 54 -1.98 14.30 -1.33
CA TYR A 54 -3.02 13.33 -1.60
C TYR A 54 -4.39 13.91 -1.29
N PHE A 55 -5.40 13.42 -2.00
CA PHE A 55 -6.78 13.70 -1.64
C PHE A 55 -7.08 13.10 -0.25
N ASP A 56 -7.65 13.90 0.64
CA ASP A 56 -8.19 13.45 1.92
C ASP A 56 -9.69 13.72 1.95
N GLU A 57 -10.50 12.66 1.96
CA GLU A 57 -11.96 12.76 1.94
C GLU A 57 -12.52 13.59 3.10
N ARG A 58 -11.84 13.59 4.26
CA ARG A 58 -12.28 14.30 5.46
C ARG A 58 -12.25 15.80 5.25
N THR A 59 -11.29 16.30 4.46
CA THR A 59 -11.17 17.71 4.10
C THR A 59 -12.16 18.15 3.01
N CYS A 60 -12.87 17.21 2.39
CA CYS A 60 -13.80 17.46 1.30
C CYS A 60 -15.27 17.51 1.76
N ASN A 61 -15.54 17.52 3.07
CA ASN A 61 -16.91 17.59 3.57
C ASN A 61 -17.48 19.03 3.44
N PRO A 62 -18.51 19.25 2.61
CA PRO A 62 -19.08 20.59 2.40
C PRO A 62 -19.77 21.18 3.65
N ASN A 63 -20.03 20.36 4.68
CA ASN A 63 -20.69 20.79 5.92
C ASN A 63 -19.71 20.98 7.09
N GLN A 64 -18.40 20.98 6.85
CA GLN A 64 -17.41 21.17 7.91
C GLN A 64 -17.19 22.66 8.19
N PRO A 65 -17.51 23.18 9.39
CA PRO A 65 -17.26 24.58 9.70
C PRO A 65 -15.76 24.79 9.97
N GLY A 66 -15.10 25.55 9.08
CA GLY A 66 -13.71 25.98 9.24
C GLY A 66 -12.75 25.33 8.25
N ALA A 67 -12.80 25.81 7.01
CA ALA A 67 -11.65 25.88 6.11
C ALA A 67 -11.24 27.36 5.99
#